data_AF-A0A6I9PG33-F1
#
_entry.id   AF-A0A6I9PG33-F1
#
_cell.length_a   1.000
_cell.length_b   1.000
_cell.length_c   1.000
_cell.angle_alpha   90.00
_cell.angle_beta   90.00
_cell.angle_gamma   90.00
#
_symmetry.space_group_name_H-M   'P 1'
#
loop_
_entity.id
_entity.type
_entity.pdbx_description
1 polymer ?
#
loop_
_entity_poly.entity_id
_entity_poly.type
_entity_poly.pdbx_seq_one_letter_code
_entity_poly.pdbx_strand_id
1 'polypeptide(L)'
;LKSDFLLQITSSSDSEAVTRQKLVKGHAYSVTGADQVEYRGNTERLIRIRNPWGQVEWTGAWSDSSRQWREISDEDRERLSLCAEDGEFWMSFSDFLSHYSRLEICNLTPDALSDDSVSKWALTKFDSSWRRGSTAGGCRNFPDTFWINPNFVIKLDEEDDDPDDGESGCSFVVGLIQKNRRRMRKMGEDMQTMGFAIYEVPDECRGQRNVRLRKNFFLRHASAARSETFVNLREVSNRFVLPPGEYLIVPSTFEPHKNGDFCVRVFSEKQAEFQELDDPIENRMEKVRLLPVLDSRYVIVIYPGQQA
;
A
#
# COMPACT_ATOMS: atom_id res chain seq x y z
N LEU A 1 -15.74 -7.82 -7.74
CA LEU A 1 -14.69 -7.03 -7.07
C LEU A 1 -14.26 -5.92 -8.01
N LYS A 2 -14.47 -4.63 -7.67
CA LYS A 2 -13.85 -3.52 -8.41
C LYS A 2 -12.48 -3.30 -7.78
N SER A 3 -11.48 -4.00 -8.29
CA SER A 3 -10.08 -3.66 -8.03
C SER A 3 -9.67 -2.64 -9.08
N ASP A 4 -9.21 -1.47 -8.65
CA ASP A 4 -8.66 -0.48 -9.57
C ASP A 4 -7.20 -0.86 -9.83
N PHE A 5 -6.89 -1.18 -11.09
CA PHE A 5 -5.55 -1.54 -11.53
C PHE A 5 -4.89 -0.32 -12.14
N LEU A 6 -3.66 -0.02 -11.71
CA LEU A 6 -2.81 0.99 -12.33
C LEU A 6 -1.57 0.30 -12.90
N LEU A 7 -1.43 0.36 -14.21
CA LEU A 7 -0.28 -0.14 -14.95
C LEU A 7 0.65 1.01 -15.27
N GLN A 8 1.94 0.83 -15.03
CA GLN A 8 2.94 1.80 -15.47
C GLN A 8 3.97 1.11 -16.36
N ILE A 9 4.16 1.64 -17.57
CA ILE A 9 5.29 1.27 -18.42
C ILE A 9 6.47 2.14 -17.98
N THR A 10 7.41 1.59 -17.21
CA THR A 10 8.66 2.31 -16.88
C THR A 10 9.76 1.92 -17.86
N SER A 11 10.32 2.90 -18.57
CA SER A 11 11.66 2.78 -19.16
C SER A 11 12.52 3.89 -18.59
N SER A 12 13.71 3.55 -18.14
CA SER A 12 14.63 4.44 -17.43
C SER A 12 15.11 5.67 -18.22
N SER A 13 14.73 5.81 -19.49
CA SER A 13 15.36 6.74 -20.43
C SER A 13 14.42 7.71 -21.14
N ASP A 14 13.10 7.50 -21.18
CA ASP A 14 12.18 8.40 -21.90
C ASP A 14 10.90 8.69 -21.11
N SER A 15 10.72 9.95 -20.70
CA SER A 15 9.46 10.49 -20.23
C SER A 15 8.48 10.64 -21.40
N GLU A 16 7.35 9.91 -21.36
CA GLU A 16 6.21 10.07 -22.29
C GLU A 16 6.50 9.84 -23.79
N ALA A 17 7.43 8.93 -24.12
CA ALA A 17 7.60 8.51 -25.51
C ALA A 17 6.53 7.51 -25.95
N VAL A 18 5.91 7.76 -27.11
CA VAL A 18 5.01 6.82 -27.78
C VAL A 18 5.84 5.78 -28.54
N THR A 19 5.59 4.50 -28.26
CA THR A 19 6.25 3.38 -28.95
C THR A 19 5.74 3.21 -30.38
N ARG A 20 6.42 2.37 -31.17
CA ARG A 20 5.97 2.01 -32.53
C ARG A 20 4.61 1.33 -32.56
N GLN A 21 4.21 0.69 -31.46
CA GLN A 21 2.91 0.05 -31.28
C GLN A 21 1.90 0.93 -30.53
N LYS A 22 2.14 2.25 -30.52
CA LYS A 22 1.29 3.29 -29.93
C LYS A 22 1.07 3.22 -28.41
N LEU A 23 1.83 2.40 -27.69
CA LEU A 23 1.88 2.47 -26.22
C LEU A 23 2.70 3.68 -25.77
N VAL A 24 2.15 4.51 -24.89
CA VAL A 24 2.81 5.64 -24.23
C VAL A 24 3.59 5.17 -23.01
N LYS A 25 4.91 5.39 -22.97
CA LYS A 25 5.77 5.08 -21.82
C LYS A 25 5.61 6.13 -20.71
N GLY A 26 5.86 5.76 -19.46
CA GLY A 26 5.78 6.66 -18.31
C GLY A 26 4.35 7.09 -17.96
N HIS A 27 3.35 6.55 -18.65
CA HIS A 27 1.94 6.85 -18.48
C HIS A 27 1.21 5.74 -17.72
N ALA A 28 0.18 6.11 -16.98
CA ALA A 28 -0.64 5.17 -16.23
C ALA A 28 -1.79 4.65 -17.10
N TYR A 29 -1.96 3.33 -17.18
CA TYR A 29 -3.11 2.68 -17.80
C TYR A 29 -3.95 1.95 -16.76
N SER A 30 -5.19 1.63 -17.09
CA SER A 30 -6.05 0.81 -16.24
C SER A 30 -6.30 -0.56 -16.87
N VAL A 31 -6.23 -1.63 -16.08
CA VAL A 31 -6.78 -2.93 -16.51
C VAL A 31 -8.27 -2.91 -16.26
N THR A 32 -9.07 -3.19 -17.28
CA THR A 32 -10.54 -3.15 -17.21
C THR A 32 -11.18 -4.53 -17.45
N GLY A 33 -10.38 -5.54 -17.74
CA GLY A 33 -10.84 -6.91 -17.95
C GLY A 33 -9.69 -7.88 -18.21
N ALA A 34 -9.95 -9.16 -18.01
CA ALA A 34 -9.07 -10.27 -18.38
C ALA A 34 -9.95 -11.45 -18.78
N ASP A 35 -9.57 -12.14 -19.84
CA ASP A 35 -10.38 -13.20 -20.43
C ASP A 35 -9.55 -14.25 -21.16
N GLN A 36 -10.19 -15.34 -21.60
CA GLN A 36 -9.56 -16.41 -22.36
C GLN A 36 -10.40 -16.76 -23.59
N VAL A 37 -9.73 -16.99 -24.71
CA VAL A 37 -10.37 -17.40 -25.97
C VAL A 37 -9.67 -18.60 -26.56
N GLU A 38 -10.40 -19.42 -27.32
CA GLU A 38 -9.78 -20.46 -28.13
C GLU A 38 -9.32 -19.86 -29.47
N TYR A 39 -8.01 -19.87 -29.71
CA TYR A 39 -7.39 -19.36 -30.92
C TYR A 39 -6.49 -20.44 -31.54
N ARG A 40 -6.87 -20.92 -32.73
CA ARG A 40 -6.13 -21.97 -33.47
C ARG A 40 -5.86 -23.24 -32.66
N GLY A 41 -6.84 -23.67 -31.87
CA GLY A 41 -6.76 -24.87 -31.04
C GLY A 41 -5.92 -24.72 -29.76
N ASN A 42 -5.51 -23.50 -29.42
CA ASN A 42 -4.86 -23.18 -28.15
C ASN A 42 -5.70 -22.16 -27.37
N THR A 43 -5.63 -22.23 -26.04
CA THR A 43 -6.23 -21.22 -25.17
C THR A 43 -5.30 -20.01 -25.09
N GLU A 44 -5.77 -18.87 -25.62
CA GLU A 44 -5.07 -17.59 -25.57
C GLU A 44 -5.62 -16.74 -24.42
N ARG A 45 -4.73 -16.22 -23.57
CA ARG A 45 -5.10 -15.34 -22.45
C ARG A 45 -5.01 -13.89 -22.90
N LEU A 46 -6.11 -13.16 -22.78
CA LEU A 46 -6.22 -11.76 -23.17
C LEU A 46 -6.40 -10.87 -21.94
N ILE A 47 -5.83 -9.67 -22.00
CA ILE A 47 -6.00 -8.63 -20.99
C ILE A 47 -6.48 -7.35 -21.67
N ARG A 48 -7.46 -6.69 -21.06
CA ARG A 48 -8.06 -5.45 -21.56
C ARG A 48 -7.49 -4.27 -20.78
N ILE A 49 -6.95 -3.32 -21.52
CA ILE A 49 -6.21 -2.18 -20.99
C ILE A 49 -6.83 -0.90 -21.54
N ARG A 50 -6.97 0.12 -20.70
CA ARG A 50 -7.52 1.42 -21.06
C ARG A 50 -6.51 2.54 -20.84
N ASN A 51 -6.30 3.32 -21.89
CA ASN A 51 -5.60 4.60 -21.85
C ASN A 51 -6.54 5.69 -21.31
N PRO A 52 -6.23 6.35 -20.18
CA PRO A 52 -7.10 7.37 -19.61
C PRO A 52 -7.23 8.63 -20.48
N TRP A 53 -6.36 8.83 -21.48
CA TRP A 53 -6.56 9.88 -22.48
C TRP A 53 -7.77 9.64 -23.39
N GLY A 54 -8.31 8.42 -23.41
CA GLY A 54 -9.46 8.07 -24.24
C GLY A 54 -9.17 8.04 -25.74
N GLN A 55 -7.90 7.97 -26.11
CA GLN A 55 -7.39 7.97 -27.48
C GLN A 55 -6.02 7.30 -27.51
N VAL A 56 -5.56 6.90 -28.70
CA VAL A 56 -4.27 6.23 -28.92
C VAL A 56 -4.25 4.83 -28.32
N GLU A 57 -4.51 3.84 -29.18
CA GLU A 57 -4.65 2.44 -28.83
C GLU A 57 -3.53 1.57 -29.41
N TRP A 58 -3.34 0.41 -28.78
CA TRP A 58 -2.43 -0.65 -29.22
C TRP A 58 -2.69 -1.07 -30.67
N THR A 59 -1.62 -1.24 -31.45
CA THR A 59 -1.71 -1.66 -32.86
C THR A 59 -1.19 -3.07 -33.14
N GLY A 60 -0.90 -3.85 -32.09
CA GLY A 60 -0.39 -5.22 -32.23
C GLY A 60 -1.49 -6.27 -32.31
N ALA A 61 -1.16 -7.50 -31.90
CA ALA A 61 -2.12 -8.60 -31.83
C ALA A 61 -3.26 -8.26 -30.88
N TRP A 62 -4.49 -8.62 -31.27
CA TRP A 62 -5.73 -8.37 -30.52
C TRP A 62 -6.14 -6.89 -30.37
N SER A 63 -5.48 -5.97 -31.08
CA SER A 63 -6.02 -4.62 -31.29
C SER A 63 -7.39 -4.63 -31.97
N ASP A 64 -8.13 -3.54 -31.91
CA ASP A 64 -9.48 -3.41 -32.48
C ASP A 64 -9.57 -3.76 -33.97
N SER A 65 -8.52 -3.47 -34.73
CA SER A 65 -8.41 -3.77 -36.16
C SER A 65 -7.70 -5.10 -36.48
N SER A 66 -7.38 -5.89 -35.46
CA SER A 66 -6.58 -7.12 -35.58
C SER A 66 -7.35 -8.21 -36.33
N ARG A 67 -6.63 -9.01 -37.14
CA ARG A 67 -7.25 -10.11 -37.91
C ARG A 67 -7.59 -11.32 -37.05
N GLN A 68 -6.94 -11.43 -35.90
CA GLN A 68 -7.08 -12.50 -34.91
C GLN A 68 -8.54 -12.65 -34.47
N TRP A 69 -9.29 -11.54 -34.37
CA TRP A 69 -10.72 -11.52 -34.07
C TRP A 69 -11.60 -12.26 -35.09
N ARG A 70 -11.11 -12.53 -36.30
CA ARG A 70 -11.85 -13.28 -37.33
C ARG A 70 -11.67 -14.79 -37.23
N GLU A 71 -10.75 -15.25 -36.39
CA GLU A 71 -10.37 -16.66 -36.26
C GLU A 71 -10.83 -17.25 -34.91
N ILE A 72 -11.57 -16.48 -34.11
CA ILE A 72 -12.23 -16.94 -32.88
C ILE A 72 -13.71 -17.19 -33.14
N SER A 73 -14.41 -17.77 -32.15
CA SER A 73 -15.86 -17.98 -32.21
C SER A 73 -16.62 -16.65 -32.31
N ASP A 74 -17.78 -16.64 -32.97
CA ASP A 74 -18.63 -15.45 -33.04
C ASP A 74 -19.11 -15.02 -31.65
N GLU A 75 -19.32 -15.97 -30.74
CA GLU A 75 -19.70 -15.73 -29.34
C GLU A 75 -18.61 -14.98 -28.56
N ASP A 76 -17.35 -15.44 -28.65
CA ASP A 76 -16.22 -14.74 -28.03
C ASP A 76 -15.98 -13.37 -28.66
N ARG A 77 -16.23 -13.25 -29.97
CA ARG A 77 -16.10 -11.99 -30.68
C ARG A 77 -17.13 -10.98 -30.24
N GLU A 78 -18.41 -11.34 -30.13
CA GLU A 78 -19.44 -10.43 -29.63
C GLU A 78 -19.20 -10.02 -28.17
N ARG A 79 -18.64 -10.94 -27.38
CA ARG A 79 -18.33 -10.72 -25.97
C ARG A 79 -17.15 -9.78 -25.72
N LEU A 80 -16.12 -9.84 -26.58
CA LEU A 80 -14.83 -9.18 -26.34
C LEU A 80 -14.53 -8.05 -27.34
N SER A 81 -15.02 -8.14 -28.59
CA SER A 81 -14.73 -7.18 -29.65
C SER A 81 -15.69 -5.98 -29.56
N LEU A 82 -15.32 -5.00 -28.75
CA LEU A 82 -15.89 -3.66 -28.78
C LEU A 82 -14.93 -2.76 -29.56
N CYS A 83 -15.20 -2.56 -30.85
CA CYS A 83 -14.42 -1.62 -31.66
C CYS A 83 -14.89 -0.20 -31.36
N ALA A 84 -14.17 0.51 -30.51
CA ALA A 84 -14.48 1.88 -30.15
C ALA A 84 -13.17 2.66 -29.91
N GLU A 85 -13.04 3.84 -30.51
CA GLU A 85 -11.91 4.74 -30.25
C GLU A 85 -12.12 5.45 -28.91
N ASP A 86 -12.02 4.70 -27.81
CA ASP A 86 -12.19 5.16 -26.44
C ASP A 86 -10.94 4.94 -25.57
N GLY A 87 -9.84 4.53 -26.22
CA GLY A 87 -8.57 4.23 -25.58
C GLY A 87 -8.51 2.85 -24.93
N GLU A 88 -9.55 2.04 -24.99
CA GLU A 88 -9.58 0.66 -24.52
C GLU A 88 -9.16 -0.31 -25.62
N PHE A 89 -8.30 -1.27 -25.29
CA PHE A 89 -7.85 -2.29 -26.24
C PHE A 89 -7.54 -3.60 -25.54
N TRP A 90 -7.64 -4.69 -26.29
CA TRP A 90 -7.12 -5.99 -25.85
C TRP A 90 -5.69 -6.22 -26.34
N MET A 91 -4.94 -6.97 -25.56
CA MET A 91 -3.65 -7.54 -25.98
C MET A 91 -3.47 -8.93 -25.40
N SER A 92 -2.55 -9.70 -25.98
CA SER A 92 -2.18 -10.98 -25.38
C SER A 92 -1.51 -10.75 -24.02
N PHE A 93 -1.72 -11.66 -23.08
CA PHE A 93 -1.04 -11.60 -21.79
C PHE A 93 0.49 -11.67 -21.93
N SER A 94 0.96 -12.36 -22.97
CA SER A 94 2.38 -12.44 -23.33
C SER A 94 2.95 -11.08 -23.76
N ASP A 95 2.21 -10.33 -24.59
CA ASP A 95 2.58 -8.96 -24.97
C ASP A 95 2.54 -8.05 -23.75
N PHE A 96 1.54 -8.20 -22.89
CA PHE A 96 1.44 -7.45 -21.63
C PHE A 96 2.70 -7.59 -20.78
N LEU A 97 3.15 -8.83 -20.52
CA LEU A 97 4.37 -9.09 -19.75
C LEU A 97 5.64 -8.55 -20.43
N SER A 98 5.65 -8.45 -21.76
CA SER A 98 6.79 -7.96 -22.53
C SER A 98 6.88 -6.42 -22.57
N HIS A 99 5.73 -5.73 -22.49
CA HIS A 99 5.66 -4.27 -22.64
C HIS A 99 5.49 -3.52 -21.31
N TYR A 100 4.84 -4.14 -20.31
CA TYR A 100 4.57 -3.53 -19.02
C TYR A 100 5.52 -4.09 -17.95
N SER A 101 6.11 -3.19 -17.17
CA SER A 101 7.10 -3.54 -16.14
C SER A 101 6.55 -3.51 -14.73
N ARG A 102 5.41 -2.84 -14.52
CA ARG A 102 4.81 -2.63 -13.19
C ARG A 102 3.28 -2.69 -13.25
N LEU A 103 2.71 -3.51 -12.38
CA LEU A 103 1.29 -3.61 -12.10
C LEU A 103 1.06 -3.22 -10.63
N GLU A 104 0.21 -2.22 -10.42
CA GLU A 104 -0.24 -1.79 -9.11
C GLU A 104 -1.71 -2.17 -8.95
N ILE A 105 -2.04 -2.84 -7.85
CA ILE A 105 -3.40 -3.28 -7.54
C ILE A 105 -3.79 -2.65 -6.21
N CYS A 106 -4.89 -1.90 -6.21
CA CYS A 106 -5.46 -1.34 -5.00
C CYS A 106 -6.66 -2.19 -4.58
N ASN A 107 -6.46 -3.06 -3.59
CA ASN A 107 -7.56 -3.78 -2.96
C ASN A 107 -8.27 -2.87 -1.96
N LEU A 108 -9.61 -2.92 -1.96
CA LEU A 108 -10.45 -2.19 -0.99
C LEU A 108 -10.40 -2.85 0.39
N THR A 109 -10.13 -4.14 0.43
CA THR A 109 -9.88 -4.92 1.64
C THR A 109 -8.42 -5.38 1.67
N PRO A 110 -7.86 -5.61 2.86
CA PRO A 110 -6.50 -6.17 2.97
C PRO A 110 -6.40 -7.63 2.55
N ASP A 111 -7.45 -8.26 2.02
CA ASP A 111 -7.42 -9.64 1.54
C ASP A 111 -6.37 -9.80 0.42
N ALA A 112 -5.67 -10.94 0.43
CA ALA A 112 -4.80 -11.30 -0.68
C ALA A 112 -5.67 -11.63 -1.90
N LEU A 113 -5.20 -11.28 -3.11
CA LEU A 113 -5.92 -11.61 -4.35
C LEU A 113 -6.01 -13.12 -4.62
N SER A 114 -5.23 -13.91 -3.89
CA SER A 114 -5.19 -15.37 -3.96
C SER A 114 -6.25 -16.04 -3.08
N ASP A 115 -6.90 -15.30 -2.20
CA ASP A 115 -7.88 -15.83 -1.27
C ASP A 115 -9.30 -15.61 -1.83
N ASP A 116 -10.04 -16.70 -1.99
CA ASP A 116 -11.44 -16.69 -2.45
C ASP A 116 -12.41 -16.32 -1.31
N SER A 117 -11.92 -16.28 -0.06
CA SER A 117 -12.67 -15.89 1.12
C SER A 117 -12.56 -14.38 1.39
N VAL A 118 -13.55 -13.83 2.09
CA VAL A 118 -13.55 -12.42 2.52
C VAL A 118 -13.31 -12.39 4.02
N SER A 119 -12.08 -12.08 4.44
CA SER A 119 -11.72 -11.98 5.86
C SER A 119 -12.12 -10.62 6.44
N LYS A 120 -12.44 -10.62 7.74
CA LYS A 120 -12.80 -9.39 8.47
C LYS A 120 -11.57 -8.78 9.12
N TRP A 121 -10.96 -7.81 8.46
CA TRP A 121 -9.75 -7.16 8.99
C TRP A 121 -10.04 -6.13 10.08
N ALA A 122 -9.34 -6.23 11.20
CA ALA A 122 -9.25 -5.17 12.20
C ALA A 122 -8.20 -4.14 11.75
N LEU A 123 -8.62 -2.89 11.54
CA LEU A 123 -7.72 -1.79 11.19
C LEU A 123 -7.37 -0.96 12.42
N THR A 124 -6.07 -0.83 12.67
CA THR A 124 -5.54 0.16 13.61
C THR A 124 -4.63 1.15 12.89
N LYS A 125 -4.73 2.42 13.28
CA LYS A 125 -4.04 3.53 12.65
C LYS A 125 -3.29 4.37 13.67
N PHE A 126 -2.03 4.67 13.37
CA PHE A 126 -1.18 5.56 14.15
C PHE A 126 -0.70 6.71 13.28
N ASP A 127 -0.77 7.92 13.81
CA ASP A 127 -0.38 9.14 13.12
C ASP A 127 0.77 9.80 13.91
N SER A 128 1.96 9.93 13.29
CA SER A 128 3.11 10.51 13.99
C SER A 128 4.03 11.26 13.02
N SER A 129 5.19 11.70 13.51
CA SER A 129 6.10 12.52 12.73
C SER A 129 7.59 12.31 13.05
N TRP A 130 8.41 12.36 12.01
CA TRP A 130 9.85 12.51 12.10
C TRP A 130 10.21 14.00 12.15
N ARG A 131 10.95 14.38 13.19
CA ARG A 131 11.45 15.74 13.42
C ARG A 131 12.95 15.72 13.69
N ARG A 132 13.70 16.51 12.93
CA ARG A 132 15.15 16.67 13.10
C ARG A 132 15.49 17.07 14.53
N GLY A 133 16.46 16.38 15.12
CA GLY A 133 16.91 16.63 16.49
C GLY A 133 16.07 15.96 17.58
N SER A 134 14.96 15.29 17.23
CA SER A 134 14.13 14.57 18.20
C SER A 134 13.80 13.16 17.73
N THR A 135 12.93 13.00 16.74
CA THR A 135 12.37 11.69 16.32
C THR A 135 12.86 11.22 14.95
N ALA A 136 13.61 12.03 14.20
CA ALA A 136 14.14 11.66 12.88
C ALA A 136 15.45 10.86 12.99
N GLY A 137 15.34 9.58 13.36
CA GLY A 137 16.46 8.71 13.69
C GLY A 137 17.16 8.01 12.51
N GLY A 138 16.52 7.96 11.34
CA GLY A 138 17.02 7.19 10.20
C GLY A 138 16.85 5.68 10.40
N CYS A 139 17.29 4.86 9.44
CA CYS A 139 17.12 3.41 9.47
C CYS A 139 18.16 2.70 10.35
N ARG A 140 18.08 1.35 10.41
CA ARG A 140 18.93 0.51 11.28
C ARG A 140 20.44 0.64 11.01
N ASN A 141 20.82 1.15 9.84
CA ASN A 141 22.21 1.49 9.49
C ASN A 141 22.79 2.63 10.33
N PHE A 142 21.94 3.39 11.01
CA PHE A 142 22.31 4.52 11.88
C PHE A 142 21.99 4.17 13.35
N PRO A 143 22.74 3.23 13.98
CA PRO A 143 22.40 2.70 15.30
C PRO A 143 22.41 3.75 16.42
N ASP A 144 23.17 4.83 16.26
CA ASP A 144 23.24 5.91 17.25
C ASP A 144 21.93 6.68 17.39
N THR A 145 21.15 6.72 16.31
CA THR A 145 19.92 7.52 16.22
C THR A 145 18.69 6.67 15.93
N PHE A 146 18.80 5.45 15.41
CA PHE A 146 17.65 4.60 15.06
C PHE A 146 16.61 4.44 16.19
N TRP A 147 17.10 4.29 17.43
CA TRP A 147 16.26 4.09 18.62
C TRP A 147 15.42 5.31 19.01
N ILE A 148 15.65 6.49 18.41
CA ILE A 148 14.87 7.70 18.70
C ILE A 148 13.62 7.81 17.81
N ASN A 149 13.49 6.97 16.78
CA ASN A 149 12.30 6.97 15.93
C ASN A 149 11.05 6.63 16.76
N PRO A 150 9.87 7.16 16.38
CA PRO A 150 8.62 6.73 16.98
C PRO A 150 8.47 5.22 16.82
N ASN A 151 7.84 4.57 17.79
CA ASN A 151 7.65 3.13 17.80
C ASN A 151 6.29 2.79 18.42
N PHE A 152 5.68 1.70 17.95
CA PHE A 152 4.30 1.34 18.28
C PHE A 152 4.24 -0.15 18.59
N VAL A 153 3.52 -0.53 19.63
CA VAL A 153 3.34 -1.94 19.99
C VAL A 153 2.06 -2.46 19.35
N ILE A 154 2.19 -3.63 18.71
CA ILE A 154 1.09 -4.44 18.20
C ILE A 154 1.05 -5.73 19.01
N LYS A 155 -0.13 -6.20 19.37
CA LYS A 155 -0.33 -7.47 20.08
C LYS A 155 -1.14 -8.40 19.20
N LEU A 156 -0.53 -9.54 18.84
CA LEU A 156 -1.14 -10.59 18.05
C LEU A 156 -1.56 -11.71 19.02
N ASP A 157 -2.87 -11.87 19.21
CA ASP A 157 -3.42 -12.74 20.27
C ASP A 157 -3.81 -14.14 19.77
N GLU A 158 -4.34 -14.24 18.56
CA GLU A 158 -4.91 -15.48 18.02
C GLU A 158 -4.36 -15.77 16.63
N GLU A 159 -3.92 -17.02 16.41
CA GLU A 159 -3.55 -17.53 15.09
C GLU A 159 -4.76 -17.54 14.17
N ASP A 160 -4.50 -17.42 12.86
CA ASP A 160 -5.55 -17.45 11.85
C ASP A 160 -6.21 -18.84 11.79
N ASP A 161 -7.49 -18.88 11.44
CA ASP A 161 -8.29 -20.12 11.44
C ASP A 161 -8.19 -20.90 10.11
N ASP A 162 -7.39 -20.42 9.14
CA ASP A 162 -7.29 -21.04 7.83
C ASP A 162 -6.42 -22.33 7.92
N PRO A 163 -6.96 -23.50 7.51
CA PRO A 163 -6.21 -24.75 7.49
C PRO A 163 -5.41 -25.00 6.20
N ASP A 164 -5.60 -24.19 5.14
CA ASP A 164 -5.07 -24.45 3.78
C ASP A 164 -3.74 -23.72 3.46
N ASP A 165 -3.32 -22.77 4.28
CA ASP A 165 -2.18 -21.86 4.09
C ASP A 165 -0.85 -22.40 4.64
N GLY A 166 -0.85 -23.50 5.40
CA GLY A 166 0.36 -24.24 5.77
C GLY A 166 1.36 -23.48 6.67
N GLU A 167 1.04 -22.25 7.05
CA GLU A 167 1.82 -21.39 7.95
C GLU A 167 0.99 -21.10 9.21
N SER A 168 1.35 -21.72 10.35
CA SER A 168 0.72 -21.39 11.64
C SER A 168 1.22 -20.03 12.14
N GLY A 169 0.32 -19.05 12.24
CA GLY A 169 0.64 -17.73 12.77
C GLY A 169 -0.52 -16.74 12.67
N CYS A 170 -0.23 -15.47 12.96
CA CYS A 170 -1.16 -14.37 12.85
C CYS A 170 -0.81 -13.52 11.60
N SER A 171 -1.75 -13.40 10.68
CA SER A 171 -1.60 -12.64 9.44
C SER A 171 -1.94 -11.17 9.67
N PHE A 172 -1.02 -10.31 9.22
CA PHE A 172 -1.24 -8.88 9.25
C PHE A 172 -0.52 -8.14 8.12
N VAL A 173 -1.06 -6.99 7.75
CA VAL A 173 -0.49 -6.08 6.76
C VAL A 173 -0.12 -4.77 7.44
N VAL A 174 1.14 -4.35 7.29
CA VAL A 174 1.60 -3.05 7.76
C VAL A 174 1.77 -2.13 6.56
N GLY A 175 1.05 -1.00 6.56
CA GLY A 175 1.20 0.08 5.59
C GLY A 175 1.73 1.35 6.25
N LEU A 176 2.92 1.80 5.85
CA LEU A 176 3.50 3.07 6.26
C LEU A 176 3.32 4.10 5.14
N ILE A 177 2.57 5.17 5.39
CA ILE A 177 2.28 6.24 4.42
C ILE A 177 2.86 7.58 4.87
N GLN A 178 3.58 8.27 3.98
CA GLN A 178 4.03 9.65 4.21
C GLN A 178 2.97 10.67 3.76
N LYS A 179 2.71 11.66 4.63
CA LYS A 179 1.64 12.67 4.45
C LYS A 179 2.15 13.93 3.77
N ASN A 180 1.21 14.76 3.32
CA ASN A 180 1.42 16.14 2.86
C ASN A 180 2.40 16.34 1.67
N ARG A 181 2.80 15.27 0.98
CA ARG A 181 3.83 15.34 -0.08
C ARG A 181 3.47 16.22 -1.28
N ARG A 182 2.19 16.34 -1.66
CA ARG A 182 1.77 17.26 -2.74
C ARG A 182 2.07 18.72 -2.40
N ARG A 183 2.00 19.11 -1.12
CA ARG A 183 2.38 20.45 -0.64
C ARG A 183 3.91 20.61 -0.61
N MET A 184 4.61 19.59 -0.12
CA MET A 184 6.08 19.60 -0.02
C MET A 184 6.77 19.66 -1.39
N ARG A 185 6.20 19.02 -2.42
CA ARG A 185 6.69 19.14 -3.81
C ARG A 185 6.71 20.57 -4.34
N LYS A 186 5.73 21.40 -3.96
CA LYS A 186 5.74 22.83 -4.32
C LYS A 186 6.89 23.60 -3.67
N MET A 187 7.49 23.05 -2.61
CA MET A 187 8.64 23.59 -1.89
C MET A 187 9.96 22.94 -2.32
N GLY A 188 9.96 22.12 -3.39
CA GLY A 188 11.16 21.43 -3.89
C GLY A 188 11.56 20.19 -3.11
N GLU A 189 10.75 19.73 -2.15
CA GLU A 189 10.99 18.48 -1.42
C GLU A 189 10.24 17.31 -2.07
N ASP A 190 10.96 16.26 -2.45
CA ASP A 190 10.36 15.04 -2.99
C ASP A 190 10.02 14.01 -1.89
N MET A 191 9.53 12.84 -2.30
CA MET A 191 9.27 11.69 -1.44
C MET A 191 10.54 11.28 -0.69
N GLN A 192 10.40 11.01 0.60
CA GLN A 192 11.50 10.46 1.38
C GLN A 192 11.55 8.95 1.17
N THR A 193 12.75 8.39 1.10
CA THR A 193 12.94 6.94 1.17
C THR A 193 12.61 6.47 2.58
N MET A 194 11.61 5.60 2.73
CA MET A 194 11.10 5.18 4.03
C MET A 194 10.81 3.68 4.07
N GLY A 195 10.74 3.16 5.30
CA GLY A 195 10.53 1.75 5.60
C GLY A 195 10.28 1.56 7.09
N PHE A 196 10.12 0.32 7.52
CA PHE A 196 9.91 0.00 8.92
C PHE A 196 10.58 -1.33 9.29
N ALA A 197 10.86 -1.50 10.57
CA ALA A 197 11.35 -2.75 11.13
C ALA A 197 10.46 -3.18 12.29
N ILE A 198 10.29 -4.49 12.44
CA ILE A 198 9.44 -5.13 13.45
C ILE A 198 10.35 -5.96 14.37
N TYR A 199 10.24 -5.75 15.67
CA TYR A 199 11.00 -6.48 16.69
C TYR A 199 10.05 -7.17 17.64
N GLU A 200 10.41 -8.34 18.15
CA GLU A 200 9.68 -8.94 19.26
C GLU A 200 9.96 -8.16 20.55
N VAL A 201 8.92 -7.90 21.34
CA VAL A 201 9.05 -7.24 22.65
C VAL A 201 9.57 -8.27 23.67
N PRO A 202 10.67 -7.98 24.39
CA PRO A 202 11.17 -8.86 25.45
C PRO A 202 10.12 -9.15 26.51
N ASP A 203 10.13 -10.37 27.05
CA ASP A 203 9.19 -10.81 28.10
C ASP A 203 9.13 -9.86 29.31
N GLU A 204 10.26 -9.24 29.64
CA GLU A 204 10.42 -8.26 30.73
C GLU A 204 9.56 -6.99 30.54
N CYS A 205 9.23 -6.67 29.29
CA CYS A 205 8.50 -5.47 28.89
C CYS A 205 7.06 -5.77 28.45
N ARG A 206 6.65 -7.04 28.40
CA ARG A 206 5.29 -7.42 27.96
C ARG A 206 4.21 -6.80 28.85
N GLY A 207 3.13 -6.34 28.22
CA GLY A 207 2.00 -5.70 28.92
C GLY A 207 2.29 -4.33 29.52
N GLN A 208 3.48 -3.76 29.33
CA GLN A 208 3.78 -2.39 29.75
C GLN A 208 3.30 -1.38 28.71
N ARG A 209 2.62 -0.31 29.18
CA ARG A 209 2.11 0.75 28.32
C ARG A 209 3.17 1.69 27.76
N ASN A 210 4.37 1.73 28.35
CA ASN A 210 5.42 2.71 28.03
C ASN A 210 6.78 2.03 27.75
N VAL A 211 6.81 1.09 26.81
CA VAL A 211 8.05 0.38 26.43
C VAL A 211 8.91 1.24 25.51
N ARG A 212 9.86 2.01 26.07
CA ARG A 212 10.86 2.72 25.26
C ARG A 212 12.17 1.94 25.20
N LEU A 213 12.32 1.13 24.14
CA LEU A 213 13.54 0.36 23.93
C LEU A 213 14.72 1.30 23.61
N ARG A 214 15.82 1.12 24.33
CA ARG A 214 17.03 1.94 24.19
C ARG A 214 17.94 1.38 23.10
N LYS A 215 18.93 2.18 22.69
CA LYS A 215 19.98 1.82 21.71
C LYS A 215 20.50 0.38 21.83
N ASN A 216 20.83 -0.06 23.05
CA ASN A 216 21.41 -1.38 23.29
C ASN A 216 20.49 -2.53 22.90
N PHE A 217 19.16 -2.36 22.98
CA PHE A 217 18.20 -3.36 22.54
C PHE A 217 18.38 -3.61 21.03
N PHE A 218 18.28 -2.57 20.22
CA PHE A 218 18.37 -2.68 18.76
C PHE A 218 19.73 -3.16 18.26
N LEU A 219 20.80 -2.96 19.03
CA LEU A 219 22.13 -3.47 18.73
C LEU A 219 22.26 -4.99 18.94
N ARG A 220 21.51 -5.55 19.90
CA ARG A 220 21.62 -6.96 20.31
C ARG A 220 20.55 -7.87 19.70
N HIS A 221 19.41 -7.30 19.30
CA HIS A 221 18.28 -8.05 18.79
C HIS A 221 18.15 -7.87 17.27
N ALA A 222 17.93 -8.98 16.57
CA ALA A 222 17.56 -8.96 15.17
C ALA A 222 16.07 -8.57 15.03
N SER A 223 15.71 -7.97 13.90
CA SER A 223 14.31 -7.74 13.56
C SER A 223 13.62 -9.06 13.25
N ALA A 224 12.43 -9.29 13.81
CA ALA A 224 11.58 -10.43 13.47
C ALA A 224 11.06 -10.32 12.03
N ALA A 225 10.71 -9.11 11.62
CA ALA A 225 10.31 -8.79 10.25
C ALA A 225 10.69 -7.35 9.91
N ARG A 226 10.62 -6.99 8.63
CA ARG A 226 10.90 -5.62 8.16
C ARG A 226 10.27 -5.41 6.79
N SER A 227 10.05 -4.16 6.41
CA SER A 227 9.74 -3.84 5.02
C SER A 227 10.85 -4.37 4.11
N GLU A 228 10.50 -5.04 3.01
CA GLU A 228 11.45 -5.69 2.09
C GLU A 228 12.54 -4.73 1.60
N THR A 229 12.12 -3.53 1.22
CA THR A 229 13.01 -2.46 0.77
C THR A 229 12.56 -1.11 1.31
N PHE A 230 13.53 -0.22 1.50
CA PHE A 230 13.25 1.19 1.75
C PHE A 230 12.97 1.85 0.40
N VAL A 231 11.74 2.34 0.21
CA VAL A 231 11.27 2.86 -1.08
C VAL A 231 10.96 4.35 -0.98
N ASN A 232 11.22 5.08 -2.07
CA ASN A 232 10.87 6.49 -2.22
C ASN A 232 9.45 6.66 -2.82
N LEU A 233 8.50 5.89 -2.30
CA LEU A 233 7.08 5.92 -2.70
C LEU A 233 6.23 6.53 -1.58
N ARG A 234 5.01 6.94 -1.90
CA ARG A 234 4.09 7.56 -0.91
C ARG A 234 3.75 6.60 0.22
N GLU A 235 3.70 5.31 -0.08
CA GLU A 235 3.39 4.25 0.87
C GLU A 235 4.31 3.05 0.62
N VAL A 236 4.69 2.38 1.71
CA VAL A 236 5.33 1.06 1.70
C VAL A 236 4.44 0.12 2.51
N SER A 237 4.04 -0.99 1.91
CA SER A 237 3.16 -1.98 2.53
C SER A 237 3.70 -3.38 2.33
N ASN A 238 3.72 -4.18 3.39
CA ASN A 238 4.09 -5.60 3.34
C ASN A 238 3.12 -6.42 4.19
N ARG A 239 2.82 -7.64 3.74
CA ARG A 239 2.11 -8.67 4.50
C ARG A 239 3.12 -9.51 5.29
N PHE A 240 2.75 -9.89 6.51
CA PHE A 240 3.54 -10.73 7.39
C PHE A 240 2.67 -11.79 8.05
N VAL A 241 3.30 -12.91 8.37
CA VAL A 241 2.78 -13.95 9.26
C VAL A 241 3.80 -14.07 10.39
N LEU A 242 3.38 -13.83 11.63
CA LEU A 242 4.22 -13.98 12.82
C LEU A 242 3.48 -14.78 13.89
N PRO A 243 4.18 -15.52 14.76
CA PRO A 243 3.54 -16.18 15.90
C PRO A 243 2.79 -15.20 16.82
N PRO A 244 1.84 -15.67 17.64
CA PRO A 244 1.20 -14.85 18.66
C PRO A 244 2.23 -14.23 19.62
N GLY A 245 2.09 -12.93 19.90
CA GLY A 245 3.05 -12.18 20.70
C GLY A 245 2.91 -10.67 20.60
N GLU A 246 3.74 -9.95 21.36
CA GLU A 246 3.85 -8.50 21.29
C GLU A 246 5.05 -8.08 20.43
N TYR A 247 4.79 -7.22 19.44
CA TYR A 247 5.79 -6.74 18.49
C TYR A 247 5.86 -5.23 18.45
N LEU A 248 7.07 -4.70 18.31
CA LEU A 248 7.37 -3.29 18.18
C LEU A 248 7.63 -2.92 16.72
N ILE A 249 6.78 -2.07 16.13
CA ILE A 249 6.99 -1.50 14.81
C ILE A 249 7.74 -0.17 14.95
N VAL A 250 8.88 -0.06 14.27
CA VAL A 250 9.71 1.16 14.21
C VAL A 250 9.73 1.70 12.78
N PRO A 251 8.84 2.64 12.42
CA PRO A 251 8.89 3.32 11.13
C PRO A 251 9.98 4.39 11.10
N SER A 252 10.75 4.43 10.00
CA SER A 252 11.82 5.40 9.82
C SER A 252 11.98 5.82 8.36
N THR A 253 12.59 7.00 8.16
CA THR A 253 13.24 7.30 6.89
C THR A 253 14.55 6.51 6.76
N PHE A 254 15.09 6.41 5.55
CA PHE A 254 16.38 5.76 5.32
C PHE A 254 17.50 6.57 6.01
N GLU A 255 17.65 7.84 5.63
CA GLU A 255 18.60 8.75 6.26
C GLU A 255 18.02 9.39 7.53
N PRO A 256 18.86 9.69 8.54
CA PRO A 256 18.44 10.46 9.71
C PRO A 256 18.13 11.92 9.36
N HIS A 257 17.52 12.64 10.30
CA HIS A 257 17.27 14.08 10.23
C HIS A 257 16.30 14.56 9.14
N LYS A 258 15.61 13.63 8.47
CA LYS A 258 14.52 13.97 7.54
C LYS A 258 13.25 14.29 8.31
N ASN A 259 12.66 15.44 8.00
CA ASN A 259 11.35 15.80 8.54
C ASN A 259 10.25 15.14 7.71
N GLY A 260 9.19 14.71 8.38
CA GLY A 260 8.01 14.21 7.69
C GLY A 260 6.91 13.80 8.64
N ASP A 261 5.68 13.95 8.19
CA ASP A 261 4.52 13.38 8.87
C ASP A 261 4.19 12.04 8.21
N PHE A 262 3.81 11.05 9.00
CA PHE A 262 3.46 9.73 8.51
C PHE A 262 2.25 9.17 9.21
N CYS A 263 1.76 8.06 8.68
CA CYS A 263 0.78 7.21 9.30
C CYS A 263 1.19 5.74 9.13
N VAL A 264 1.06 4.95 10.18
CA VAL A 264 1.14 3.50 10.11
C VAL A 264 -0.28 2.95 10.21
N ARG A 265 -0.62 2.02 9.30
CA ARG A 265 -1.84 1.23 9.33
C ARG A 265 -1.46 -0.21 9.52
N VAL A 266 -2.11 -0.88 10.46
CA VAL A 266 -1.98 -2.31 10.66
C VAL A 266 -3.35 -2.92 10.46
N PHE A 267 -3.43 -3.85 9.53
CA PHE A 267 -4.60 -4.68 9.30
C PHE A 267 -4.28 -6.07 9.82
N SER A 268 -4.99 -6.55 10.82
CA SER A 268 -4.87 -7.94 11.31
C SER A 268 -6.17 -8.69 11.01
N GLU A 269 -6.07 -9.98 10.72
CA GLU A 269 -7.24 -10.81 10.42
C GLU A 269 -8.12 -11.01 11.66
N LYS A 270 -7.50 -11.22 12.82
CA LYS A 270 -8.16 -11.20 14.13
C LYS A 270 -7.93 -9.90 14.87
N GLN A 271 -8.74 -9.60 15.89
CA GLN A 271 -8.56 -8.38 16.69
C GLN A 271 -7.17 -8.37 17.32
N ALA A 272 -6.38 -7.36 16.98
CA ALA A 272 -5.12 -7.07 17.65
C ALA A 272 -5.31 -5.88 18.59
N GLU A 273 -4.76 -5.98 19.80
CA GLU A 273 -4.66 -4.84 20.72
C GLU A 273 -3.43 -4.00 20.36
N PHE A 274 -3.53 -2.68 20.53
CA PHE A 274 -2.42 -1.78 20.21
C PHE A 274 -2.26 -0.67 21.23
N GLN A 275 -1.02 -0.21 21.39
CA GLN A 275 -0.67 0.83 22.36
C GLN A 275 0.29 1.85 21.73
N GLU A 276 -0.10 3.13 21.78
CA GLU A 276 0.75 4.25 21.37
C GLU A 276 1.75 4.56 22.48
N LEU A 277 3.03 4.66 22.11
CA LEU A 277 4.12 4.92 23.03
C LEU A 277 4.49 6.41 22.99
N ASP A 278 3.77 7.22 23.77
CA ASP A 278 4.13 8.61 24.05
C ASP A 278 4.29 8.84 25.56
N ASP A 279 5.24 9.70 25.94
CA ASP A 279 5.43 10.10 27.34
C ASP A 279 4.13 10.74 27.85
N PRO A 280 3.59 10.34 29.03
CA PRO A 280 2.39 10.97 29.56
C PRO A 280 2.64 12.46 29.78
N ILE A 281 1.82 13.31 29.15
CA ILE A 281 1.82 14.74 29.42
C ILE A 281 1.27 14.93 30.84
N GLU A 282 2.15 15.28 31.80
CA GLU A 282 1.73 15.68 33.15
C GLU A 282 0.85 16.95 33.07
N ASN A 283 -0.46 16.75 33.09
CA ASN A 283 -1.41 17.84 33.01
C ASN A 283 -1.60 18.46 34.40
N ARG A 284 -0.82 19.50 34.73
CA ARG A 284 -1.03 20.35 35.92
C ARG A 284 -2.13 21.40 35.67
N MET A 285 -3.33 20.97 35.32
CA MET A 285 -4.50 21.85 35.31
C MET A 285 -5.68 21.19 36.02
N GLU A 286 -6.30 21.93 36.94
CA GLU A 286 -7.49 21.48 37.67
C GLU A 286 -8.65 21.20 36.71
N LYS A 287 -9.25 20.01 36.87
CA LYS A 287 -10.41 19.57 36.10
C LYS A 287 -11.63 20.47 36.37
N VAL A 288 -12.04 21.26 35.38
CA VAL A 288 -13.39 21.84 35.35
C VAL A 288 -14.36 20.78 34.82
N ARG A 289 -15.43 20.50 35.57
CA ARG A 289 -16.49 19.56 35.16
C ARG A 289 -17.43 20.24 34.14
N LEU A 290 -17.68 19.60 33.01
CA LEU A 290 -18.83 19.89 32.15
C LEU A 290 -19.76 18.67 32.11
N LEU A 291 -21.06 18.93 32.17
CA LEU A 291 -22.16 17.95 32.23
C LEU A 291 -22.48 17.36 30.84
N PRO A 292 -23.06 16.15 30.77
CA PRO A 292 -23.26 15.44 29.50
C PRO A 292 -24.57 15.86 28.82
N VAL A 293 -24.53 16.08 27.50
CA VAL A 293 -25.73 16.10 26.66
C VAL A 293 -25.52 15.23 25.42
N LEU A 294 -26.37 14.20 25.36
CA LEU A 294 -26.86 13.32 24.28
C LEU A 294 -26.26 13.36 22.86
N ASP A 295 -25.80 12.15 22.47
CA ASP A 295 -26.15 11.36 21.27
C ASP A 295 -26.70 12.09 20.02
N SER A 296 -25.95 12.04 18.90
CA SER A 296 -26.50 11.70 17.57
C SER A 296 -25.43 11.61 16.48
N ARG A 297 -25.48 10.48 15.77
CA ARG A 297 -25.08 10.26 14.37
C ARG A 297 -25.50 11.46 13.51
N TYR A 298 -24.57 12.26 12.98
CA TYR A 298 -24.57 12.99 11.69
C TYR A 298 -23.36 13.95 11.68
N VAL A 299 -22.71 14.16 10.53
CA VAL A 299 -21.80 15.31 10.33
C VAL A 299 -22.38 16.15 9.20
N ILE A 300 -22.77 17.37 9.54
CA ILE A 300 -23.20 18.41 8.60
C ILE A 300 -21.94 19.13 8.12
N VAL A 301 -21.72 19.19 6.81
CA VAL A 301 -20.65 20.01 6.19
C VAL A 301 -21.29 21.19 5.48
N ILE A 302 -21.02 22.39 5.97
CA ILE A 302 -21.43 23.67 5.37
C ILE A 302 -20.20 24.25 4.67
N TYR A 303 -20.34 24.58 3.38
CA TYR A 303 -19.32 25.30 2.62
C TYR A 303 -19.45 26.81 2.86
N PRO A 304 -18.35 27.54 3.13
CA PRO A 304 -18.40 29.00 3.13
C PRO A 304 -18.55 29.50 1.69
N GLY A 305 -19.60 30.30 1.48
CA GLY A 305 -19.93 30.93 0.21
C GLY A 305 -18.91 31.98 -0.19
N GLN A 306 -18.75 32.12 -1.51
CA GLN A 306 -18.09 33.26 -2.13
C GLN A 306 -18.88 34.55 -1.87
N GLN A 307 -18.17 35.59 -1.45
CA GLN A 307 -18.41 37.03 -1.70
C GLN A 307 -17.16 37.76 -1.18
N ALA A 308 -16.50 38.68 -1.88
CA ALA A 308 -16.76 39.35 -3.16
C ALA A 308 -15.43 39.55 -3.92
#